data_AF-A0A1C5GYA9-F1
#
_entry.id   AF-A0A1C5GYA9-F1
#
_cell.length_a   1.000
_cell.length_b   1.000
_cell.length_c   1.000
_cell.angle_alpha   90.00
_cell.angle_beta   90.00
_cell.angle_gamma   90.00
#
_symmetry.space_group_name_H-M   'P 1'
#
loop_
_entity.id
_entity.type
_entity.pdbx_description
1 polymer ?
#
loop_
_entity_poly.entity_id
_entity_poly.type
_entity_poly.pdbx_seq_one_letter_code
_entity_poly.pdbx_strand_id
1 'polypeptide(L)'
;MNARYIDIHLLQTVPYANLNRDDLGSPKSVRFGDADRTRVSSQCWKRAVRQELETSSGDPAKRTRQLPQAVQGRLARRGWEPELAAFAAAQVMATLTTIAVKADGFKVDKESGEAQVLFYLPERAFDELADICVQQRDRLIGLQSGAVKAKKGESPLPADAVREAMSRRNDVINLFGRMLAELPGTNVDGAVQVAHAFTTHGTDPQVDFFTAVDDLKQDADQAGSGHMNSAEFSTGTFYRYASVNLPDLVDNLGDAATAVELTSAFLSAFITAMPQAKKNSTAPFTVPDLAYIAVRGDRPVSLASAFETPVRAPLDSGYADPSRRQLADYAGRIYRLLGDRGLLYHGYASIDDKGLEQLGETRPSFDALIAAAVDRVRAE
;
A
#
# COMPACT_ATOMS: atom_id res chain seq x y z
N MET A 1 12.20 -15.03 19.61
CA MET A 1 11.87 -15.03 18.17
C MET A 1 13.06 -15.48 17.33
N ASN A 2 13.15 -16.80 17.09
CA ASN A 2 13.92 -17.31 15.96
C ASN A 2 13.25 -16.96 14.62
N ALA A 3 11.93 -16.74 14.59
CA ALA A 3 11.22 -16.26 13.41
C ALA A 3 11.56 -14.79 13.12
N ARG A 4 12.04 -14.51 11.91
CA ARG A 4 12.46 -13.17 11.47
C ARG A 4 11.65 -12.67 10.28
N TYR A 5 11.24 -13.56 9.39
CA TYR A 5 10.53 -13.20 8.17
C TYR A 5 9.29 -14.07 7.97
N ILE A 6 8.22 -13.46 7.46
CA ILE A 6 7.09 -14.20 6.87
C ILE A 6 6.99 -13.82 5.39
N ASP A 7 7.26 -14.79 4.54
CA ASP A 7 7.12 -14.68 3.09
C ASP A 7 5.72 -15.15 2.69
N ILE A 8 5.01 -14.35 1.88
CA ILE A 8 3.71 -14.70 1.30
C ILE A 8 3.78 -14.64 -0.22
N HIS A 9 3.38 -15.73 -0.85
CA HIS A 9 3.35 -15.91 -2.30
C HIS A 9 1.93 -16.21 -2.75
N LEU A 10 1.41 -15.43 -3.71
CA LEU A 10 0.07 -15.64 -4.25
C LEU A 10 0.15 -15.87 -5.75
N LEU A 11 -0.68 -16.80 -6.25
CA LEU A 11 -1.03 -16.88 -7.66
C LEU A 11 -2.49 -16.53 -7.82
N GLN A 12 -2.78 -15.51 -8.61
CA GLN A 12 -4.13 -14.97 -8.77
C GLN A 12 -4.44 -14.74 -10.24
N THR A 13 -5.46 -15.42 -10.74
CA THR A 13 -5.97 -15.19 -12.08
C THR A 13 -6.89 -13.97 -12.07
N VAL A 14 -6.64 -13.04 -12.99
CA VAL A 14 -7.44 -11.81 -13.17
C VAL A 14 -8.05 -11.86 -14.57
N PRO A 15 -9.37 -11.61 -14.70
CA PRO A 15 -10.04 -11.56 -15.99
C PRO A 15 -9.65 -10.28 -16.73
N TYR A 16 -10.37 -9.96 -17.80
CA TYR A 16 -10.11 -8.81 -18.66
C TYR A 16 -10.14 -7.51 -17.85
N ALA A 17 -8.97 -6.90 -17.63
CA ALA A 17 -8.82 -5.78 -16.71
C ALA A 17 -7.62 -4.89 -17.03
N ASN A 18 -7.67 -3.66 -16.53
CA ASN A 18 -6.56 -2.73 -16.48
C ASN A 18 -6.35 -2.26 -15.03
N LEU A 19 -5.77 -3.15 -14.23
CA LEU A 19 -5.55 -2.95 -12.80
C LEU A 19 -4.55 -1.81 -12.50
N ASN A 20 -3.61 -1.57 -13.41
CA ASN A 20 -2.63 -0.50 -13.27
C ASN A 20 -2.10 -0.06 -14.64
N ARG A 21 -2.42 1.18 -15.01
CA ARG A 21 -1.99 1.81 -16.26
C ARG A 21 -0.83 2.77 -16.13
N ASP A 22 -0.14 3.00 -17.24
CA ASP A 22 0.81 4.10 -17.43
C ASP A 22 0.10 5.44 -17.72
N ASP A 23 0.88 6.43 -18.15
CA ASP A 23 0.42 7.77 -18.52
C ASP A 23 -0.35 7.82 -19.84
N LEU A 24 -0.15 6.84 -20.74
CA LEU A 24 -0.88 6.71 -22.00
C LEU A 24 -2.18 5.89 -21.86
N GLY A 25 -2.36 5.20 -20.73
CA GLY A 25 -3.54 4.43 -20.42
C GLY A 25 -3.38 2.92 -20.62
N SER A 26 -2.22 2.47 -21.10
CA SER A 26 -1.90 1.07 -21.33
C SER A 26 -1.61 0.33 -20.02
N PRO A 27 -1.98 -0.97 -19.89
CA PRO A 27 -1.54 -1.79 -18.78
C PRO A 27 -0.01 -1.77 -18.69
N LYS A 28 0.52 -1.49 -17.49
CA LYS A 28 1.98 -1.49 -17.30
C LYS A 28 2.53 -2.87 -17.61
N SER A 29 3.69 -2.93 -18.27
CA SER A 29 4.37 -4.18 -18.60
C SER A 29 5.76 -4.30 -17.95
N VAL A 30 6.36 -5.48 -18.11
CA VAL A 30 7.76 -5.78 -17.81
C VAL A 30 8.24 -6.90 -18.74
N ARG A 31 9.49 -6.82 -19.18
CA ARG A 31 10.15 -7.93 -19.89
C ARG A 31 10.90 -8.79 -18.88
N PHE A 32 10.55 -10.07 -18.77
CA PHE A 32 11.18 -11.03 -17.86
C PHE A 32 11.28 -12.42 -18.49
N GLY A 33 12.51 -12.95 -18.58
CA GLY A 33 12.81 -14.20 -19.28
C GLY A 33 12.39 -14.20 -20.74
N ASP A 34 12.69 -13.08 -21.42
CA ASP A 34 12.37 -12.83 -22.83
C ASP A 34 10.88 -12.87 -23.23
N ALA A 35 9.98 -12.67 -22.26
CA ALA A 35 8.56 -12.44 -22.51
C ALA A 35 8.08 -11.12 -21.92
N ASP A 36 7.23 -10.43 -22.68
CA ASP A 36 6.50 -9.26 -22.21
C ASP A 36 5.31 -9.71 -21.35
N ARG A 37 5.19 -9.11 -20.16
CA ARG A 37 4.25 -9.51 -19.12
C ARG A 37 3.54 -8.30 -18.58
N THR A 38 2.24 -8.42 -18.36
CA THR A 38 1.51 -7.40 -17.63
C THR A 38 2.00 -7.37 -16.19
N ARG A 39 2.20 -6.16 -15.67
CA ARG A 39 2.74 -5.90 -14.34
C ARG A 39 1.85 -4.93 -13.59
N VAL A 40 1.47 -5.30 -12.37
CA VAL A 40 0.86 -4.37 -11.41
C VAL A 40 1.94 -3.86 -10.46
N SER A 41 2.08 -2.54 -10.38
CA SER A 41 3.12 -1.93 -9.57
C SER A 41 2.93 -2.17 -8.07
N SER A 42 4.03 -2.30 -7.33
CA SER A 42 4.01 -2.55 -5.88
C SER A 42 3.22 -1.47 -5.14
N GLN A 43 3.34 -0.19 -5.54
CA GLN A 43 2.58 0.91 -4.95
C GLN A 43 1.07 0.80 -5.16
N CYS A 44 0.62 0.22 -6.28
CA CYS A 44 -0.80 0.01 -6.56
C CYS A 44 -1.37 -1.02 -5.59
N TRP A 45 -0.66 -2.14 -5.41
CA TRP A 45 -1.02 -3.18 -4.46
C TRP A 45 -0.90 -2.72 -3.01
N LYS A 46 0.22 -2.08 -2.62
CA LYS A 46 0.38 -1.48 -1.29
C LYS A 46 -0.74 -0.50 -0.97
N ARG A 47 -1.22 0.27 -1.95
CA ARG A 47 -2.36 1.17 -1.76
C ARG A 47 -3.65 0.41 -1.46
N ALA A 48 -3.95 -0.65 -2.20
CA ALA A 48 -5.15 -1.45 -1.98
C ALA A 48 -5.12 -2.12 -0.60
N VAL A 49 -4.00 -2.76 -0.25
CA VAL A 49 -3.79 -3.41 1.06
C VAL A 49 -3.88 -2.39 2.21
N ARG A 50 -3.27 -1.22 2.05
CA ARG A 50 -3.38 -0.13 3.03
C ARG A 50 -4.85 0.26 3.28
N GLN A 51 -5.65 0.42 2.24
CA GLN A 51 -7.06 0.82 2.40
C GLN A 51 -7.87 -0.24 3.13
N GLU A 52 -7.60 -1.52 2.87
CA GLU A 52 -8.23 -2.64 3.58
C GLU A 52 -7.88 -2.61 5.08
N LEU A 53 -6.59 -2.42 5.41
CA LEU A 53 -6.11 -2.31 6.78
C LEU A 53 -6.67 -1.07 7.51
N GLU A 54 -6.71 0.08 6.84
CA GLU A 54 -7.30 1.31 7.40
C GLU A 54 -8.80 1.15 7.68
N THR A 55 -9.50 0.41 6.84
CA THR A 55 -10.94 0.15 7.00
C THR A 55 -11.20 -0.81 8.16
N SER A 56 -10.41 -1.88 8.27
CA SER A 56 -10.55 -2.89 9.34
C SER A 56 -10.11 -2.39 10.71
N SER A 57 -9.02 -1.62 10.79
CA SER A 57 -8.51 -1.03 12.05
C SER A 57 -9.30 0.19 12.51
N GLY A 58 -9.96 0.92 11.60
CA GLY A 58 -10.59 2.19 11.91
C GLY A 58 -9.61 3.35 12.18
N ASP A 59 -8.31 3.17 11.93
CA ASP A 59 -7.28 4.21 12.10
C ASP A 59 -6.64 4.60 10.74
N PRO A 60 -7.34 5.38 9.90
CA PRO A 60 -6.87 5.73 8.57
C PRO A 60 -5.66 6.67 8.60
N ALA A 61 -4.71 6.46 7.68
CA ALA A 61 -3.66 7.43 7.40
C ALA A 61 -3.92 8.20 6.09
N LYS A 62 -3.56 9.49 6.09
CA LYS A 62 -3.64 10.35 4.91
C LYS A 62 -2.25 10.68 4.41
N ARG A 63 -2.07 10.48 3.10
CA ARG A 63 -0.98 11.08 2.33
C ARG A 63 -1.49 12.36 1.72
N THR A 64 -0.98 13.52 2.14
CA THR A 64 -1.54 14.80 1.72
C THR A 64 -0.51 15.92 1.70
N ARG A 65 -0.65 16.81 0.71
CA ARG A 65 0.01 18.14 0.70
C ARG A 65 -0.90 19.20 1.35
N GLN A 66 -2.17 18.86 1.57
CA GLN A 66 -3.18 19.75 2.12
C GLN A 66 -3.22 19.75 3.66
N LEU A 67 -2.07 19.62 4.32
CA LEU A 67 -1.98 19.69 5.78
C LEU A 67 -2.58 21.01 6.33
N PRO A 68 -2.27 22.20 5.77
CA PRO A 68 -2.85 23.46 6.24
C PRO A 68 -4.39 23.46 6.14
N GLN A 69 -4.92 23.04 4.99
CA GLN A 69 -6.36 22.99 4.73
C GLN A 69 -7.06 21.97 5.64
N ALA A 70 -6.41 20.83 5.91
CA ALA A 70 -6.93 19.80 6.80
C ALA A 70 -7.03 20.29 8.26
N VAL A 71 -6.05 21.07 8.74
CA VAL A 71 -6.09 21.71 10.07
C VAL A 71 -7.13 22.84 10.10
N GLN A 72 -7.14 23.71 9.08
CA GLN A 72 -8.13 24.79 8.96
C GLN A 72 -9.56 24.25 8.98
N GLY A 73 -9.84 23.21 8.20
CA GLY A 73 -11.17 22.59 8.14
C GLY A 73 -11.61 22.00 9.49
N ARG A 74 -10.67 21.46 10.28
CA ARG A 74 -10.94 21.00 11.65
C ARG A 74 -11.26 22.14 12.61
N LEU A 75 -10.49 23.23 12.54
CA LEU A 75 -10.74 24.43 13.35
C LEU A 75 -12.09 25.07 13.00
N ALA A 76 -12.43 25.16 11.71
CA ALA A 76 -13.73 25.68 11.26
C ALA A 76 -14.90 24.86 11.82
N ARG A 77 -14.82 23.53 11.81
CA ARG A 77 -15.84 22.66 12.45
C ARG A 77 -15.96 22.87 13.96
N ARG A 78 -14.92 23.41 14.60
CA ARG A 78 -14.90 23.77 16.02
C ARG A 78 -15.33 25.23 16.26
N GLY A 79 -15.94 25.89 15.27
CA GLY A 79 -16.50 27.23 15.39
C GLY A 79 -15.46 28.36 15.32
N TRP A 80 -14.30 28.13 14.72
CA TRP A 80 -13.33 29.20 14.48
C TRP A 80 -13.75 30.06 13.28
N GLU A 81 -13.55 31.38 13.41
CA GLU A 81 -13.69 32.30 12.28
C GLU A 81 -12.73 31.92 11.15
N PRO A 82 -13.15 31.99 9.87
CA PRO A 82 -12.37 31.50 8.73
C PRO A 82 -10.95 32.07 8.64
N GLU A 83 -10.80 33.37 8.87
CA GLU A 83 -9.50 34.06 8.82
C GLU A 83 -8.55 33.61 9.93
N LEU A 84 -9.07 33.47 11.16
CA LEU A 84 -8.30 33.01 12.30
C LEU A 84 -7.90 31.53 12.14
N ALA A 85 -8.80 30.69 11.61
CA ALA A 85 -8.52 29.28 11.32
C ALA A 85 -7.42 29.13 10.25
N ALA A 86 -7.47 29.93 9.17
CA ALA A 86 -6.44 29.95 8.14
C ALA A 86 -5.09 30.42 8.71
N PHE A 87 -5.11 31.49 9.53
CA PHE A 87 -3.92 31.98 10.20
C PHE A 87 -3.30 30.93 11.12
N ALA A 88 -4.10 30.24 11.94
CA ALA A 88 -3.64 29.18 12.83
C ALA A 88 -3.01 28.00 12.06
N ALA A 89 -3.62 27.58 10.96
CA ALA A 89 -3.05 26.55 10.09
C ALA A 89 -1.70 26.99 9.50
N ALA A 90 -1.55 28.27 9.12
CA ALA A 90 -0.26 28.83 8.71
C ALA A 90 0.77 28.83 9.86
N GLN A 91 0.35 29.05 11.10
CA GLN A 91 1.23 28.97 12.27
C GLN A 91 1.71 27.54 12.57
N VAL A 92 0.92 26.51 12.24
CA VAL A 92 1.39 25.12 12.26
C VAL A 92 2.55 24.93 11.28
N MET A 93 2.39 25.37 10.03
CA MET A 93 3.47 25.30 9.04
C MET A 93 4.70 26.11 9.43
N ALA A 94 4.52 27.32 9.98
CA ALA A 94 5.63 28.13 10.46
C ALA A 94 6.37 27.48 11.65
N THR A 95 5.62 26.81 12.54
CA THR A 95 6.21 26.03 13.63
C THR A 95 7.01 24.85 13.08
N LEU A 96 6.45 24.09 12.12
CA LEU A 96 7.15 23.00 11.43
C LEU A 96 8.44 23.48 10.75
N THR A 97 8.42 24.64 10.09
CA THR A 97 9.62 25.26 9.50
C THR A 97 10.66 25.64 10.54
N THR A 98 10.24 26.09 11.72
CA THR A 98 11.16 26.43 12.81
C THR A 98 11.89 25.19 13.34
N ILE A 99 11.22 24.04 13.36
CA ILE A 99 11.76 22.79 13.90
C ILE A 99 12.40 21.87 12.83
N ALA A 100 12.37 22.29 11.56
CA ALA A 100 12.95 21.58 10.44
C ALA A 100 14.48 21.71 10.41
N VAL A 101 15.16 20.66 9.96
CA VAL A 101 16.64 20.64 9.90
C VAL A 101 17.18 21.12 8.56
N LYS A 102 16.38 21.08 7.49
CA LYS A 102 16.75 21.64 6.19
C LYS A 102 16.65 23.17 6.22
N ALA A 103 17.64 23.84 5.63
CA ALA A 103 17.68 25.31 5.53
C ALA A 103 16.44 25.90 4.83
N ASP A 104 15.84 25.15 3.91
CA ASP A 104 14.63 25.54 3.19
C ASP A 104 13.32 25.29 3.96
N GLY A 105 13.36 24.55 5.08
CA GLY A 105 12.21 24.26 5.94
C GLY A 105 11.02 23.63 5.21
N PHE A 106 9.82 23.83 5.77
CA PHE A 106 8.57 23.51 5.07
C PHE A 106 8.07 24.73 4.30
N LYS A 107 7.83 24.54 3.00
CA LYS A 107 7.29 25.58 2.12
C LYS A 107 5.84 25.27 1.78
N VAL A 108 5.07 26.33 1.59
CA VAL A 108 3.70 26.29 1.10
C VAL A 108 3.69 26.94 -0.28
N ASP A 109 3.02 26.30 -1.24
CA ASP A 109 2.77 26.83 -2.56
C ASP A 109 1.84 28.04 -2.50
N LYS A 110 2.20 29.12 -3.19
CA LYS A 110 1.49 30.40 -3.06
C LYS A 110 0.14 30.43 -3.78
N GLU A 111 -0.03 29.61 -4.82
CA GLU A 111 -1.26 29.58 -5.62
C GLU A 111 -2.29 28.65 -5.01
N SER A 112 -1.87 27.43 -4.65
CA SER A 112 -2.75 26.39 -4.10
C SER A 112 -2.89 26.44 -2.57
N GLY A 113 -1.95 27.08 -1.87
CA GLY A 113 -1.88 27.04 -0.41
C GLY A 113 -1.48 25.66 0.15
N GLU A 114 -1.07 24.72 -0.70
CA GLU A 114 -0.65 23.38 -0.29
C GLU A 114 0.82 23.34 0.13
N ALA A 115 1.17 22.44 1.05
CA ALA A 115 2.57 22.19 1.36
C ALA A 115 3.32 21.64 0.13
N GLN A 116 4.59 21.97 0.01
CA GLN A 116 5.45 21.43 -1.06
C GLN A 116 5.88 19.98 -0.79
N VAL A 117 5.76 19.53 0.46
CA VAL A 117 6.07 18.18 0.91
C VAL A 117 4.78 17.38 1.10
N LEU A 118 4.84 16.08 0.79
CA LEU A 118 3.75 15.15 1.03
C LEU A 118 3.85 14.58 2.45
N PHE A 119 2.92 14.95 3.33
CA PHE A 119 2.82 14.38 4.67
C PHE A 119 2.15 13.01 4.62
N TYR A 120 2.56 12.09 5.49
CA TYR A 120 1.87 10.82 5.72
C TYR A 120 1.60 10.64 7.21
N LEU A 121 0.36 10.82 7.63
CA LEU A 121 -0.02 10.92 9.04
C LEU A 121 -1.33 10.18 9.30
N PRO A 122 -1.51 9.58 10.50
CA PRO A 122 -2.81 9.11 10.96
C PRO A 122 -3.79 10.28 11.09
N GLU A 123 -5.11 10.05 10.93
CA GLU A 123 -6.07 11.15 11.01
C GLU A 123 -6.09 11.86 12.36
N ARG A 124 -5.86 11.11 13.45
CA ARG A 124 -5.73 11.68 14.81
C ARG A 124 -4.63 12.73 14.93
N ALA A 125 -3.55 12.62 14.15
CA ALA A 125 -2.46 13.61 14.20
C ALA A 125 -2.92 15.00 13.72
N PHE A 126 -3.85 15.04 12.76
CA PHE A 126 -4.44 16.30 12.30
C PHE A 126 -5.38 16.89 13.35
N ASP A 127 -6.09 16.05 14.12
CA ASP A 127 -6.92 16.49 15.24
C ASP A 127 -6.06 17.02 16.38
N GLU A 128 -4.96 16.36 16.72
CA GLU A 128 -3.98 16.83 17.71
C GLU A 128 -3.37 18.19 17.31
N LEU A 129 -3.03 18.39 16.04
CA LEU A 129 -2.59 19.69 15.54
C LEU A 129 -3.66 20.78 15.71
N ALA A 130 -4.92 20.45 15.47
CA ALA A 130 -6.03 21.37 15.71
C ALA A 130 -6.23 21.63 17.23
N ASP A 131 -6.06 20.62 18.08
CA ASP A 131 -6.12 20.75 19.55
C ASP A 131 -5.04 21.70 20.07
N ILE A 132 -3.81 21.60 19.55
CA ILE A 132 -2.71 22.52 19.88
C ILE A 132 -3.10 23.96 19.53
N CYS A 133 -3.69 24.19 18.35
CA CYS A 133 -4.19 25.51 17.97
C CYS A 133 -5.30 26.00 18.92
N VAL A 134 -6.21 25.11 19.34
CA VAL A 134 -7.26 25.44 20.32
C VAL A 134 -6.69 25.86 21.67
N GLN A 135 -5.71 25.12 22.19
CA GLN A 135 -5.04 25.45 23.45
C GLN A 135 -4.26 26.77 23.38
N GLN A 136 -3.84 27.18 22.18
CA GLN A 136 -3.09 28.42 21.94
C GLN A 136 -3.95 29.55 21.33
N ARG A 137 -5.28 29.47 21.43
CA ARG A 137 -6.20 30.41 20.75
C ARG A 137 -5.91 31.87 21.06
N ASP A 138 -5.79 32.23 22.33
CA ASP A 138 -5.56 33.63 22.74
C ASP A 138 -4.21 34.16 22.22
N ARG A 139 -3.18 33.31 22.25
CA ARG A 139 -1.86 33.62 21.68
C ARG A 139 -1.96 33.83 20.17
N LEU A 140 -2.71 32.99 19.46
CA LEU A 140 -2.91 33.11 18.01
C LEU A 140 -3.68 34.39 17.63
N ILE A 141 -4.72 34.76 18.39
CA ILE A 141 -5.43 36.04 18.23
C ILE A 141 -4.47 37.22 18.46
N GLY A 142 -3.66 37.15 19.52
CA GLY A 142 -2.64 38.14 19.82
C GLY A 142 -1.59 38.28 18.71
N LEU A 143 -1.14 37.17 18.13
CA LEU A 143 -0.20 37.14 17.01
C LEU A 143 -0.82 37.74 15.73
N GLN A 144 -2.08 37.40 15.42
CA GLN A 144 -2.76 37.90 14.23
C GLN A 144 -3.01 39.42 14.29
N SER A 145 -3.43 39.91 15.46
CA SER A 145 -3.67 41.34 15.72
C SER A 145 -2.39 42.17 15.92
N GLY A 146 -1.25 41.52 16.11
CA GLY A 146 0.03 42.17 16.42
C GLY A 146 0.20 42.60 17.89
N ALA A 147 -0.77 42.29 18.76
CA ALA A 147 -0.69 42.53 20.20
C ALA A 147 0.38 41.66 20.89
N VAL A 148 0.66 40.48 20.34
CA VAL A 148 1.75 39.59 20.73
C VAL A 148 2.73 39.50 19.55
N LYS A 149 4.04 39.64 19.82
CA LYS A 149 5.09 39.42 18.82
C LYS A 149 5.93 38.22 19.23
N ALA A 150 6.06 37.23 18.34
CA ALA A 150 6.99 36.14 18.53
C ALA A 150 8.42 36.68 18.54
N LYS A 151 9.26 36.25 19.51
CA LYS A 151 10.68 36.61 19.49
C LYS A 151 11.37 35.94 18.30
N LYS A 152 12.47 36.52 17.83
CA LYS A 152 13.25 35.95 16.74
C LYS A 152 13.72 34.53 17.12
N GLY A 153 13.27 33.52 16.38
CA GLY A 153 13.56 32.10 16.64
C GLY A 153 12.57 31.40 17.58
N GLU A 154 11.57 32.09 18.12
CA GLU A 154 10.49 31.49 18.90
C GLU A 154 9.43 30.90 17.97
N SER A 155 9.08 29.63 18.16
CA SER A 155 7.99 29.01 17.41
C SER A 155 6.63 29.63 17.77
N PRO A 156 5.74 29.85 16.79
CA PRO A 156 4.39 30.38 17.05
C PRO A 156 3.56 29.49 17.99
N LEU A 157 3.71 28.17 17.84
CA LEU A 157 3.07 27.13 18.65
C LEU A 157 4.12 26.32 19.43
N PRO A 158 3.71 25.54 20.46
CA PRO A 158 4.59 24.63 21.17
C PRO A 158 5.27 23.62 20.23
N ALA A 159 6.56 23.82 19.99
CA ALA A 159 7.37 23.05 19.05
C ALA A 159 7.35 21.54 19.33
N ASP A 160 7.46 21.15 20.60
CA ASP A 160 7.51 19.74 21.01
C ASP A 160 6.17 19.03 20.78
N ALA A 161 5.05 19.69 21.09
CA ALA A 161 3.72 19.13 20.85
C ALA A 161 3.44 18.96 19.35
N VAL A 162 3.84 19.93 18.51
CA VAL A 162 3.73 19.81 17.05
C VAL A 162 4.61 18.68 16.53
N ARG A 163 5.84 18.54 17.05
CA ARG A 163 6.75 17.44 16.69
C ARG A 163 6.18 16.08 17.10
N GLU A 164 5.56 15.97 18.27
CA GLU A 164 4.92 14.75 18.74
C GLU A 164 3.76 14.35 17.82
N ALA A 165 2.87 15.30 17.47
CA ALA A 165 1.79 15.07 16.51
C ALA A 165 2.33 14.59 15.15
N MET A 166 3.45 15.14 14.66
CA MET A 166 4.14 14.67 13.46
C MET A 166 4.81 13.32 13.59
N SER A 167 5.11 12.90 14.82
CA SER A 167 5.73 11.61 15.09
C SER A 167 4.71 10.48 15.19
N ARG A 168 3.41 10.78 15.39
CA ARG A 168 2.33 9.80 15.49
C ARG A 168 2.37 8.78 14.35
N ARG A 169 2.23 7.51 14.72
CA ARG A 169 2.21 6.34 13.83
C ARG A 169 0.86 5.67 13.90
N ASN A 170 0.58 4.80 12.96
CA ASN A 170 -0.50 3.82 13.01
C ASN A 170 0.00 2.54 12.33
N ASP A 171 -0.84 1.50 12.32
CA ASP A 171 -0.55 0.19 11.76
C ASP A 171 0.06 0.25 10.36
N VAL A 172 -0.53 1.04 9.47
CA VAL A 172 -0.05 1.15 8.08
C VAL A 172 1.25 1.95 7.93
N ILE A 173 1.56 2.86 8.87
CA ILE A 173 2.87 3.52 8.93
C ILE A 173 3.91 2.56 9.51
N ASN A 174 3.57 1.76 10.52
CA ASN A 174 4.48 0.76 11.09
C ASN A 174 4.81 -0.36 10.10
N LEU A 175 3.86 -0.76 9.24
CA LEU A 175 4.08 -1.74 8.18
C LEU A 175 4.86 -1.16 6.99
N PHE A 176 4.47 0.00 6.47
CA PHE A 176 4.97 0.50 5.19
C PHE A 176 5.98 1.63 5.28
N GLY A 177 6.23 2.14 6.48
CA GLY A 177 7.14 3.22 6.75
C GLY A 177 6.58 4.60 6.42
N ARG A 178 7.36 5.61 6.80
CA ARG A 178 7.15 7.03 6.50
C ARG A 178 8.50 7.70 6.32
N MET A 179 8.60 8.51 5.27
CA MET A 179 9.74 9.40 5.06
C MET A 179 9.27 10.85 5.13
N LEU A 180 9.92 11.64 5.99
CA LEU A 180 9.75 13.09 6.14
C LEU A 180 11.13 13.71 6.39
N ALA A 181 11.83 14.05 5.31
CA ALA A 181 13.25 14.41 5.32
C ALA A 181 13.54 15.69 6.13
N GLU A 182 12.56 16.58 6.24
CA GLU A 182 12.67 17.86 6.93
C GLU A 182 12.66 17.70 8.46
N LEU A 183 12.10 16.61 8.99
CA LEU A 183 11.98 16.31 10.42
C LEU A 183 12.66 14.99 10.80
N PRO A 184 13.98 15.00 11.07
CA PRO A 184 14.68 13.83 11.59
C PRO A 184 14.03 13.32 12.89
N GLY A 185 13.96 11.99 13.03
CA GLY A 185 13.26 11.32 14.14
C GLY A 185 11.79 10.98 13.87
N THR A 186 11.17 11.57 12.85
CA THR A 186 9.80 11.20 12.42
C THR A 186 9.77 10.11 11.35
N ASN A 187 10.93 9.79 10.77
CA ASN A 187 11.07 8.70 9.80
C ASN A 187 10.78 7.36 10.47
N VAL A 188 10.12 6.48 9.73
CA VAL A 188 9.82 5.11 10.13
C VAL A 188 10.22 4.21 8.96
N ASP A 189 11.13 3.28 9.19
CA ASP A 189 11.49 2.28 8.19
C ASP A 189 10.37 1.24 8.10
N GLY A 190 9.98 0.90 6.86
CA GLY A 190 8.87 -0.02 6.64
C GLY A 190 9.29 -1.46 6.90
N ALA A 191 8.53 -2.17 7.73
CA ALA A 191 8.77 -3.58 8.02
C ALA A 191 8.33 -4.53 6.88
N VAL A 192 7.56 -4.06 5.90
CA VAL A 192 7.03 -4.89 4.81
C VAL A 192 7.65 -4.55 3.46
N GLN A 193 8.22 -5.57 2.83
CA GLN A 193 8.74 -5.56 1.46
C GLN A 193 7.67 -6.11 0.52
N VAL A 194 7.23 -5.34 -0.46
CA VAL A 194 6.19 -5.76 -1.43
C VAL A 194 6.76 -5.68 -2.84
N ALA A 195 6.79 -6.82 -3.54
CA ALA A 195 7.25 -6.86 -4.93
C ALA A 195 6.19 -6.33 -5.90
N HIS A 196 6.63 -5.99 -7.11
CA HIS A 196 5.71 -5.79 -8.23
C HIS A 196 5.11 -7.14 -8.61
N ALA A 197 3.81 -7.17 -8.87
CA ALA A 197 3.15 -8.37 -9.37
C ALA A 197 3.27 -8.42 -10.89
N PHE A 198 3.47 -9.60 -11.46
CA PHE A 198 3.59 -9.78 -12.91
C PHE A 198 2.97 -11.12 -13.33
N THR A 199 2.57 -11.24 -14.59
CA THR A 199 1.99 -12.49 -15.10
C THR A 199 3.04 -13.61 -15.17
N THR A 200 2.65 -14.83 -14.84
CA THR A 200 3.56 -16.00 -14.88
C THR A 200 3.91 -16.43 -16.31
N HIS A 201 3.11 -15.98 -17.28
CA HIS A 201 3.22 -16.19 -18.71
C HIS A 201 3.27 -14.86 -19.46
N GLY A 202 3.66 -14.90 -20.74
CA GLY A 202 3.60 -13.74 -21.63
C GLY A 202 2.16 -13.26 -21.84
N THR A 203 1.99 -11.96 -22.04
CA THR A 203 0.70 -11.32 -22.29
C THR A 203 0.85 -10.11 -23.19
N ASP A 204 -0.06 -9.98 -24.13
CA ASP A 204 -0.16 -8.79 -24.98
C ASP A 204 -1.34 -7.92 -24.52
N PRO A 205 -1.18 -6.58 -24.49
CA PRO A 205 -2.32 -5.67 -24.32
C PRO A 205 -3.37 -5.91 -25.40
N GLN A 206 -4.63 -5.96 -24.98
CA GLN A 206 -5.79 -6.11 -25.85
C GLN A 206 -6.47 -4.76 -25.99
N VAL A 207 -6.55 -4.27 -27.23
CA VAL A 207 -7.23 -3.01 -27.55
C VAL A 207 -8.74 -3.22 -27.56
N ASP A 208 -9.43 -2.40 -26.79
CA ASP A 208 -10.89 -2.26 -26.74
C ASP A 208 -11.29 -0.99 -27.47
N PHE A 209 -12.06 -1.10 -28.55
CA PHE A 209 -12.65 0.07 -29.20
C PHE A 209 -14.07 0.26 -28.66
N PHE A 210 -14.36 1.44 -28.14
CA PHE A 210 -15.68 1.73 -27.58
C PHE A 210 -16.23 3.06 -28.06
N THR A 211 -17.56 3.15 -28.09
CA THR A 211 -18.30 4.38 -28.40
C THR A 211 -19.20 4.76 -27.22
N ALA A 212 -19.53 6.05 -27.11
CA ALA A 212 -20.64 6.52 -26.30
C ALA A 212 -21.70 7.09 -27.25
N VAL A 213 -22.89 6.52 -27.20
CA VAL A 213 -24.02 6.92 -28.04
C VAL A 213 -24.68 8.17 -27.46
N ASP A 214 -25.08 9.08 -28.33
CA ASP A 214 -25.88 10.26 -28.02
C ASP A 214 -27.35 9.92 -28.24
N ASP A 215 -28.08 9.71 -27.14
CA ASP A 215 -29.47 9.26 -27.16
C ASP A 215 -30.45 10.26 -27.81
N LEU A 216 -30.06 11.54 -27.94
CA LEU A 216 -30.90 12.60 -28.53
C LEU A 216 -30.66 12.81 -30.03
N LYS A 217 -29.58 12.27 -30.59
CA LYS A 217 -29.31 12.32 -32.03
C LYS A 217 -29.93 11.12 -32.73
N GLN A 218 -31.10 11.33 -33.33
CA GLN A 218 -31.86 10.33 -34.09
C GLN A 218 -31.84 10.60 -35.61
N ASP A 219 -30.69 10.91 -36.20
CA ASP A 219 -30.58 11.00 -37.67
C ASP A 219 -30.44 9.59 -38.26
N ALA A 220 -31.31 9.23 -39.22
CA ALA A 220 -31.44 7.87 -39.76
C ALA A 220 -30.18 7.30 -40.45
N ASP A 221 -29.24 8.16 -40.86
CA ASP A 221 -28.04 7.79 -41.63
C ASP A 221 -26.74 7.79 -40.81
N GLN A 222 -26.77 8.21 -39.54
CA GLN A 222 -25.61 8.17 -38.65
C GLN A 222 -26.03 7.56 -37.31
N ALA A 223 -25.61 6.33 -37.03
CA ALA A 223 -25.71 5.77 -35.68
C ALA A 223 -25.04 6.77 -34.72
N GLY A 224 -25.84 7.48 -33.91
CA GLY A 224 -25.48 8.73 -33.25
C GLY A 224 -24.36 8.58 -32.21
N SER A 225 -23.12 8.36 -32.66
CA SER A 225 -21.95 8.27 -31.79
C SER A 225 -21.56 9.66 -31.30
N GLY A 226 -21.77 9.93 -30.02
CA GLY A 226 -21.33 11.15 -29.34
C GLY A 226 -19.84 11.15 -28.97
N HIS A 227 -19.22 9.97 -28.86
CA HIS A 227 -17.79 9.82 -28.57
C HIS A 227 -17.26 8.47 -29.08
N MET A 228 -15.99 8.43 -29.49
CA MET A 228 -15.27 7.19 -29.81
C MET A 228 -13.87 7.26 -29.23
N ASN A 229 -13.39 6.15 -28.69
CA ASN A 229 -12.03 6.05 -28.16
C ASN A 229 -11.58 4.59 -28.08
N SER A 230 -10.31 4.36 -27.75
CA SER A 230 -9.79 3.04 -27.43
C SER A 230 -9.20 3.00 -26.02
N ALA A 231 -9.22 1.81 -25.42
CA ALA A 231 -8.57 1.53 -24.15
C ALA A 231 -7.85 0.18 -24.24
N GLU A 232 -6.78 0.00 -23.48
CA GLU A 232 -6.06 -1.26 -23.44
C GLU A 232 -6.28 -1.99 -22.13
N PHE A 233 -6.40 -3.31 -22.22
CA PHE A 233 -6.65 -4.23 -21.12
C PHE A 233 -5.81 -5.49 -21.27
N SER A 234 -5.83 -6.34 -20.24
CA SER A 234 -5.06 -7.58 -20.21
C SER A 234 -5.81 -8.63 -19.40
N THR A 235 -5.45 -9.90 -19.60
CA THR A 235 -5.87 -11.03 -18.75
C THR A 235 -4.61 -11.77 -18.31
N GLY A 236 -4.67 -12.49 -17.20
CA GLY A 236 -3.57 -13.41 -16.87
C GLY A 236 -3.53 -13.89 -15.43
N THR A 237 -2.67 -14.87 -15.19
CA THR A 237 -2.33 -15.36 -13.85
C THR A 237 -1.13 -14.58 -13.32
N PHE A 238 -1.35 -13.78 -12.28
CA PHE A 238 -0.34 -12.96 -11.64
C PHE A 238 0.35 -13.68 -10.49
N TYR A 239 1.67 -13.58 -10.44
CA TYR A 239 2.46 -13.87 -9.24
C TYR A 239 2.61 -12.60 -8.40
N ARG A 240 2.28 -12.71 -7.10
CA ARG A 240 2.38 -11.64 -6.11
C ARG A 240 3.25 -12.12 -4.95
N TYR A 241 4.11 -11.25 -4.43
CA TYR A 241 5.02 -11.58 -3.34
C TYR A 241 5.18 -10.41 -2.37
N ALA A 242 5.18 -10.74 -1.08
CA ALA A 242 5.60 -9.83 -0.02
C ALA A 242 6.34 -10.59 1.08
N SER A 243 7.17 -9.86 1.83
CA SER A 243 7.86 -10.35 3.02
C SER A 243 7.65 -9.37 4.17
N VAL A 244 7.26 -9.88 5.34
CA VAL A 244 7.18 -9.12 6.60
C VAL A 244 8.47 -9.38 7.41
N ASN A 245 9.20 -8.32 7.75
CA ASN A 245 10.33 -8.36 8.68
C ASN A 245 9.79 -8.19 10.11
N LEU A 246 9.73 -9.29 10.87
CA LEU A 246 9.15 -9.32 12.21
C LEU A 246 9.95 -8.46 13.21
N PRO A 247 11.30 -8.55 13.29
CA PRO A 247 12.11 -7.63 14.10
C PRO A 247 11.80 -6.15 13.87
N ASP A 248 11.82 -5.68 12.62
CA ASP A 248 11.56 -4.27 12.32
C ASP A 248 10.12 -3.87 12.71
N LEU A 249 9.16 -4.78 12.56
CA LEU A 249 7.77 -4.53 12.95
C LEU A 249 7.61 -4.43 14.47
N VAL A 250 8.29 -5.31 15.21
CA VAL A 250 8.34 -5.28 16.68
C VAL A 250 9.00 -3.99 17.15
N ASP A 251 10.11 -3.57 16.53
CA ASP A 251 10.78 -2.31 16.85
C ASP A 251 9.90 -1.08 16.55
N ASN A 252 9.10 -1.13 15.48
CA ASN A 252 8.18 -0.06 15.12
C ASN A 252 7.00 0.08 16.11
N LEU A 253 6.48 -1.05 16.63
CA LEU A 253 5.32 -1.10 17.53
C LEU A 253 5.70 -1.05 19.02
N GLY A 254 6.90 -1.50 19.38
CA GLY A 254 7.34 -1.68 20.76
C GLY A 254 6.72 -2.89 21.48
N ASP A 255 5.88 -3.68 20.80
CA ASP A 255 5.22 -4.85 21.36
C ASP A 255 5.14 -6.02 20.36
N ALA A 256 5.58 -7.18 20.81
CA ALA A 256 5.63 -8.40 19.99
C ALA A 256 4.25 -9.00 19.72
N ALA A 257 3.34 -8.95 20.70
CA ALA A 257 1.99 -9.49 20.53
C ALA A 257 1.21 -8.70 19.46
N THR A 258 1.25 -7.38 19.55
CA THR A 258 0.67 -6.47 18.56
C THR A 258 1.30 -6.66 17.17
N ALA A 259 2.63 -6.90 17.08
CA ALA A 259 3.29 -7.17 15.80
C ALA A 259 2.77 -8.45 15.13
N VAL A 260 2.51 -9.49 15.92
CA VAL A 260 1.95 -10.76 15.44
C VAL A 260 0.51 -10.58 14.96
N GLU A 261 -0.32 -9.84 15.71
CA GLU A 261 -1.70 -9.52 15.30
C GLU A 261 -1.75 -8.69 14.02
N LEU A 262 -0.93 -7.64 13.94
CA LEU A 262 -0.83 -6.80 12.75
C LEU A 262 -0.29 -7.57 11.53
N THR A 263 0.61 -8.53 11.76
CA THR A 263 1.07 -9.44 10.71
C THR A 263 -0.08 -10.29 10.18
N SER A 264 -0.92 -10.86 11.06
CA SER A 264 -2.12 -11.60 10.65
C SER A 264 -3.08 -10.73 9.81
N ALA A 265 -3.34 -9.50 10.26
CA ALA A 265 -4.17 -8.54 9.53
C ALA A 265 -3.57 -8.18 8.16
N PHE A 266 -2.25 -7.96 8.10
CA PHE A 266 -1.55 -7.70 6.85
C PHE A 266 -1.65 -8.88 5.87
N LEU A 267 -1.44 -10.11 6.32
CA LEU A 267 -1.51 -11.30 5.46
C LEU A 267 -2.93 -11.46 4.88
N SER A 268 -3.95 -11.29 5.72
CA SER A 268 -5.36 -11.32 5.28
C SER A 268 -5.63 -10.23 4.23
N ALA A 269 -5.28 -8.97 4.52
CA ALA A 269 -5.45 -7.86 3.59
C ALA A 269 -4.63 -8.03 2.30
N PHE A 270 -3.45 -8.64 2.36
CA PHE A 270 -2.65 -8.94 1.18
C PHE A 270 -3.33 -10.00 0.30
N ILE A 271 -4.00 -11.00 0.87
CA ILE A 271 -4.75 -12.00 0.10
C ILE A 271 -5.97 -11.37 -0.57
N THR A 272 -6.75 -10.58 0.16
CA THR A 272 -8.11 -10.17 -0.25
C THR A 272 -8.20 -8.83 -0.98
N ALA A 273 -7.27 -7.90 -0.75
CA ALA A 273 -7.34 -6.59 -1.37
C ALA A 273 -7.30 -6.70 -2.91
N MET A 274 -7.80 -5.68 -3.61
CA MET A 274 -7.73 -5.58 -5.08
C MET A 274 -7.55 -4.12 -5.53
N PRO A 275 -6.70 -3.84 -6.55
CA PRO A 275 -6.66 -2.53 -7.21
C PRO A 275 -8.03 -2.09 -7.73
N GLN A 276 -8.30 -0.79 -7.60
CA GLN A 276 -9.62 -0.22 -7.93
C GLN A 276 -9.67 0.46 -9.31
N ALA A 277 -8.57 0.43 -10.07
CA ALA A 277 -8.49 1.07 -11.39
C ALA A 277 -9.38 0.37 -12.42
N LYS A 278 -10.17 1.14 -13.19
CA LYS A 278 -11.08 0.65 -14.24
C LYS A 278 -12.06 -0.46 -13.82
N LYS A 279 -12.22 -0.67 -12.51
CA LYS A 279 -13.05 -1.74 -11.94
C LYS A 279 -14.52 -1.64 -12.34
N ASN A 280 -15.07 -0.42 -12.47
CA ASN A 280 -16.49 -0.23 -12.76
C ASN A 280 -16.84 -0.65 -14.20
N SER A 281 -15.86 -0.69 -15.09
CA SER A 281 -16.04 -1.09 -16.48
C SER A 281 -15.75 -2.57 -16.73
N THR A 282 -15.09 -3.27 -15.79
CA THR A 282 -14.55 -4.62 -16.02
C THR A 282 -14.80 -5.62 -14.88
N ALA A 283 -15.26 -5.16 -13.72
CA ALA A 283 -15.51 -5.94 -12.51
C ALA A 283 -14.45 -7.03 -12.22
N PRO A 284 -13.15 -6.70 -12.12
CA PRO A 284 -12.07 -7.69 -12.10
C PRO A 284 -11.84 -8.32 -10.73
N PHE A 285 -12.89 -8.45 -9.91
CA PHE A 285 -12.80 -8.85 -8.50
C PHE A 285 -12.60 -10.36 -8.38
N THR A 286 -11.36 -10.80 -8.12
CA THR A 286 -11.01 -12.21 -7.92
C THR A 286 -10.28 -12.42 -6.60
N VAL A 287 -10.12 -13.68 -6.21
CA VAL A 287 -9.26 -14.12 -5.10
C VAL A 287 -8.11 -14.97 -5.64
N PRO A 288 -6.99 -15.13 -4.91
CA PRO A 288 -5.92 -16.03 -5.32
C PRO A 288 -6.37 -17.49 -5.46
N ASP A 289 -5.87 -18.19 -6.47
CA ASP A 289 -6.08 -19.63 -6.66
C ASP A 289 -5.10 -20.46 -5.79
N LEU A 290 -4.02 -19.83 -5.34
CA LEU A 290 -3.01 -20.38 -4.43
C LEU A 290 -2.48 -19.27 -3.52
N ALA A 291 -2.43 -19.54 -2.22
CA ALA A 291 -1.64 -18.81 -1.25
C ALA A 291 -0.62 -19.76 -0.60
N TYR A 292 0.64 -19.36 -0.56
CA TYR A 292 1.73 -20.08 0.06
C TYR A 292 2.46 -19.17 1.03
N ILE A 293 2.65 -19.62 2.28
CA ILE A 293 3.32 -18.86 3.33
C ILE A 293 4.51 -19.66 3.86
N ALA A 294 5.65 -18.99 4.00
CA ALA A 294 6.85 -19.53 4.64
C ALA A 294 7.31 -18.62 5.79
N VAL A 295 7.52 -19.21 6.97
CA VAL A 295 8.10 -18.53 8.13
C VAL A 295 9.57 -18.88 8.19
N ARG A 296 10.42 -17.85 8.18
CA ARG A 296 11.87 -18.00 8.08
C ARG A 296 12.60 -17.31 9.22
N GLY A 297 13.67 -17.94 9.70
CA GLY A 297 14.54 -17.40 10.75
C GLY A 297 15.83 -16.77 10.22
N ASP A 298 16.09 -16.84 8.91
CA ASP A 298 17.36 -16.38 8.32
C ASP A 298 17.19 -15.18 7.39
N ARG A 299 16.43 -15.33 6.30
CA ARG A 299 16.28 -14.34 5.22
C ARG A 299 14.94 -14.50 4.50
N PRO A 300 14.41 -13.46 3.84
CA PRO A 300 13.26 -13.60 2.95
C PRO A 300 13.67 -14.22 1.61
N VAL A 301 12.78 -14.99 0.99
CA VAL A 301 13.06 -15.70 -0.28
C VAL A 301 11.91 -15.51 -1.26
N SER A 302 12.14 -14.72 -2.32
CA SER A 302 11.21 -14.63 -3.45
C SER A 302 11.33 -15.84 -4.36
N LEU A 303 10.19 -16.36 -4.82
CA LEU A 303 10.10 -17.42 -5.81
C LEU A 303 9.81 -16.88 -7.23
N ALA A 304 10.05 -15.60 -7.49
CA ALA A 304 9.81 -14.96 -8.80
C ALA A 304 10.52 -15.69 -9.96
N SER A 305 11.73 -16.20 -9.70
CA SER A 305 12.54 -16.96 -10.65
C SER A 305 11.92 -18.29 -11.06
N ALA A 306 10.91 -18.81 -10.34
CA ALA A 306 10.09 -19.91 -10.81
C ALA A 306 9.49 -19.61 -12.18
N PHE A 307 9.21 -18.33 -12.45
CA PHE A 307 8.59 -17.88 -13.68
C PHE A 307 9.56 -17.14 -14.59
N GLU A 308 10.88 -17.31 -14.46
CA GLU A 308 11.81 -16.75 -15.46
C GLU A 308 11.44 -17.30 -16.84
N THR A 309 11.45 -18.63 -17.00
CA THR A 309 10.86 -19.26 -18.19
C THR A 309 9.34 -19.07 -18.15
N PRO A 310 8.72 -18.43 -19.16
CA PRO A 310 7.28 -18.18 -19.17
C PRO A 310 6.49 -19.49 -19.11
N VAL A 311 5.46 -19.52 -18.26
CA VAL A 311 4.55 -20.68 -18.16
C VAL A 311 3.84 -20.88 -19.50
N ARG A 312 3.75 -22.14 -19.95
CA ARG A 312 2.98 -22.54 -21.14
C ARG A 312 1.74 -23.31 -20.72
N ALA A 313 0.58 -22.93 -21.26
CA ALA A 313 -0.66 -23.66 -21.04
C ALA A 313 -0.78 -24.82 -22.06
N PRO A 314 -1.11 -26.04 -21.61
CA PRO A 314 -1.59 -27.12 -22.48
C PRO A 314 -2.87 -26.74 -23.24
N LEU A 315 -3.17 -27.45 -24.33
CA LEU A 315 -4.34 -27.19 -25.19
C LEU A 315 -5.70 -27.29 -24.45
N ASP A 316 -5.76 -28.07 -23.37
CA ASP A 316 -6.96 -28.41 -22.61
C ASP A 316 -7.06 -27.69 -21.26
N SER A 317 -6.17 -26.73 -20.97
CA SER A 317 -6.15 -26.01 -19.69
C SER A 317 -5.69 -24.56 -19.82
N GLY A 318 -5.90 -23.76 -18.76
CA GLY A 318 -5.39 -22.39 -18.66
C GLY A 318 -4.01 -22.30 -17.99
N TYR A 319 -3.53 -21.08 -17.77
CA TYR A 319 -2.22 -20.85 -17.14
C TYR A 319 -2.17 -21.10 -15.62
N ALA A 320 -3.32 -21.13 -14.94
CA ALA A 320 -3.38 -21.19 -13.47
C ALA A 320 -2.82 -22.50 -12.89
N ASP A 321 -3.23 -23.66 -13.41
CA ASP A 321 -2.72 -24.97 -13.00
C ASP A 321 -1.19 -25.14 -13.23
N PRO A 322 -0.66 -24.94 -14.45
CA PRO A 322 0.78 -25.07 -14.67
C PRO A 322 1.59 -24.04 -13.88
N SER A 323 1.05 -22.83 -13.62
CA SER A 323 1.73 -21.84 -12.76
C SER A 323 1.89 -22.32 -11.32
N ARG A 324 0.85 -22.95 -10.75
CA ARG A 324 0.90 -23.49 -9.38
C ARG A 324 1.92 -24.62 -9.25
N ARG A 325 1.91 -25.56 -10.21
CA ARG A 325 2.88 -26.68 -10.25
C ARG A 325 4.31 -26.19 -10.44
N GLN A 326 4.53 -25.21 -11.32
CA GLN A 326 5.86 -24.64 -11.56
C GLN A 326 6.40 -23.90 -10.33
N LEU A 327 5.55 -23.18 -9.58
CA LEU A 327 5.93 -22.59 -8.29
C LEU A 327 6.35 -23.67 -7.28
N ALA A 328 5.55 -24.74 -7.15
CA ALA A 328 5.81 -25.83 -6.21
C ALA A 328 7.12 -26.56 -6.51
N ASP A 329 7.33 -26.96 -7.77
CA ASP A 329 8.57 -27.62 -8.20
C ASP A 329 9.80 -26.72 -7.95
N TYR A 330 9.70 -25.42 -8.28
CA TYR A 330 10.78 -24.47 -8.02
C TYR A 330 11.06 -24.29 -6.52
N ALA A 331 10.02 -24.17 -5.69
CA ALA A 331 10.15 -24.06 -4.24
C ALA A 331 10.91 -25.26 -3.65
N GLY A 332 10.51 -26.48 -4.03
CA GLY A 332 11.19 -27.71 -3.59
C GLY A 332 12.67 -27.75 -3.98
N ARG A 333 13.01 -27.31 -5.21
CA ARG A 333 14.40 -27.22 -5.67
C ARG A 333 15.20 -26.17 -4.90
N ILE A 334 14.64 -24.98 -4.69
CA ILE A 334 15.32 -23.90 -3.96
C ILE A 334 15.51 -24.26 -2.49
N TYR A 335 14.52 -24.84 -1.81
CA TYR A 335 14.69 -25.25 -0.43
C TYR A 335 15.66 -26.41 -0.28
N ARG A 336 15.75 -27.32 -1.26
CA ARG A 336 16.83 -28.33 -1.28
C ARG A 336 18.22 -27.68 -1.37
N LEU A 337 18.37 -26.61 -2.15
CA LEU A 337 19.65 -25.90 -2.29
C LEU A 337 20.01 -25.07 -1.04
N LEU A 338 19.02 -24.43 -0.42
CA LEU A 338 19.22 -23.68 0.82
C LEU A 338 19.42 -24.62 2.03
N GLY A 339 18.89 -25.83 1.93
CA GLY A 339 18.74 -26.80 3.03
C GLY A 339 17.65 -26.39 4.01
N ASP A 340 17.43 -27.22 5.02
CA ASP A 340 16.40 -26.99 6.06
C ASP A 340 16.77 -25.89 7.06
N ARG A 341 17.91 -25.22 6.86
CA ARG A 341 18.39 -24.17 7.77
C ARG A 341 17.53 -22.92 7.59
N GLY A 342 16.84 -22.55 8.67
CA GLY A 342 16.10 -21.30 8.76
C GLY A 342 14.69 -21.33 8.20
N LEU A 343 14.21 -22.43 7.61
CA LEU A 343 12.78 -22.60 7.30
C LEU A 343 12.08 -23.18 8.53
N LEU A 344 11.30 -22.35 9.24
CA LEU A 344 10.68 -22.73 10.51
C LEU A 344 9.29 -23.36 10.31
N TYR A 345 8.58 -22.91 9.28
CA TYR A 345 7.29 -23.45 8.85
C TYR A 345 7.06 -23.06 7.39
N HIS A 346 6.34 -23.90 6.66
CA HIS A 346 5.71 -23.50 5.41
C HIS A 346 4.48 -24.33 5.11
N GLY A 347 3.51 -23.72 4.45
CA GLY A 347 2.26 -24.36 4.07
C GLY A 347 1.51 -23.55 3.03
N TYR A 348 0.46 -24.15 2.49
CA TYR A 348 -0.32 -23.53 1.42
C TYR A 348 -1.82 -23.81 1.53
N ALA A 349 -2.62 -22.97 0.89
CA ALA A 349 -4.04 -23.16 0.63
C ALA A 349 -4.29 -22.89 -0.86
N SER A 350 -4.94 -23.81 -1.55
CA SER A 350 -5.11 -23.80 -3.01
C SER A 350 -6.50 -24.31 -3.40
N ILE A 351 -6.96 -23.96 -4.61
CA ILE A 351 -8.20 -24.54 -5.18
C ILE A 351 -8.05 -26.02 -5.58
N ASP A 352 -6.82 -26.52 -5.69
CA ASP A 352 -6.46 -27.93 -5.93
C ASP A 352 -5.06 -28.20 -5.36
N ASP A 353 -4.86 -29.39 -4.80
CA ASP A 353 -3.63 -29.81 -4.10
C ASP A 353 -2.67 -30.60 -4.99
N LYS A 354 -3.12 -31.06 -6.15
CA LYS A 354 -2.34 -31.96 -7.01
C LYS A 354 -1.02 -31.34 -7.48
N GLY A 355 0.10 -31.98 -7.11
CA GLY A 355 1.44 -31.56 -7.54
C GLY A 355 2.01 -30.38 -6.76
N LEU A 356 1.46 -30.08 -5.58
CA LEU A 356 1.88 -28.97 -4.71
C LEU A 356 2.59 -29.44 -3.44
N GLU A 357 2.99 -30.71 -3.36
CA GLU A 357 3.53 -31.35 -2.16
C GLU A 357 4.80 -30.66 -1.64
N GLN A 358 5.55 -30.00 -2.52
CA GLN A 358 6.77 -29.25 -2.20
C GLN A 358 6.50 -27.92 -1.46
N LEU A 359 5.24 -27.49 -1.37
CA LEU A 359 4.83 -26.27 -0.64
C LEU A 359 4.52 -26.53 0.84
N GLY A 360 4.80 -27.73 1.34
CA GLY A 360 4.65 -28.06 2.76
C GLY A 360 3.22 -28.41 3.14
N GLU A 361 2.79 -27.97 4.32
CA GLU A 361 1.52 -28.39 4.92
C GLU A 361 0.30 -27.76 4.21
N THR A 362 -0.61 -28.60 3.72
CA THR A 362 -1.88 -28.15 3.14
C THR A 362 -2.84 -27.65 4.22
N ARG A 363 -3.50 -26.52 3.95
CA ARG A 363 -4.48 -25.88 4.84
C ARG A 363 -5.81 -25.69 4.11
N PRO A 364 -6.95 -25.89 4.79
CA PRO A 364 -8.27 -25.91 4.14
C PRO A 364 -8.77 -24.51 3.74
N SER A 365 -8.17 -23.44 4.26
CA SER A 365 -8.57 -22.05 3.98
C SER A 365 -7.40 -21.08 4.17
N PHE A 366 -7.54 -19.87 3.65
CA PHE A 366 -6.57 -18.79 3.87
C PHE A 366 -6.43 -18.44 5.35
N ASP A 367 -7.53 -18.41 6.11
CA ASP A 367 -7.49 -18.12 7.54
C ASP A 367 -6.75 -19.20 8.32
N ALA A 368 -6.98 -20.49 8.00
CA ALA A 368 -6.25 -21.60 8.62
C ALA A 368 -4.76 -21.57 8.26
N LEU A 369 -4.42 -21.14 7.05
CA LEU A 369 -3.03 -20.95 6.61
C LEU A 369 -2.34 -19.83 7.38
N ILE A 370 -3.00 -18.67 7.52
CA ILE A 370 -2.48 -17.53 8.28
C ILE A 370 -2.32 -17.92 9.75
N ALA A 371 -3.32 -18.53 10.37
CA ALA A 371 -3.28 -18.95 11.77
C ALA A 371 -2.08 -19.87 12.05
N ALA A 372 -1.87 -20.90 11.22
CA ALA A 372 -0.74 -21.81 11.37
C ALA A 372 0.63 -21.11 11.26
N ALA A 373 0.78 -20.17 10.32
CA ALA A 373 2.01 -19.40 10.17
C ALA A 373 2.26 -18.48 11.39
N VAL A 374 1.23 -17.80 11.86
CA VAL A 374 1.27 -16.86 13.00
C VAL A 374 1.52 -17.62 14.31
N ASP A 375 0.91 -18.78 14.51
CA ASP A 375 1.13 -19.63 15.68
C ASP A 375 2.57 -20.14 15.73
N ARG A 376 3.19 -20.42 14.58
CA ARG A 376 4.63 -20.74 14.54
C ARG A 376 5.49 -19.59 15.04
N VAL A 377 5.14 -18.34 14.69
CA VAL A 377 5.86 -17.16 15.17
C VAL A 377 5.70 -16.98 16.68
N ARG A 378 4.51 -17.26 17.24
CA ARG A 378 4.27 -17.19 18.70
C ARG A 378 5.03 -18.25 19.49
N ALA A 379 5.30 -19.40 18.89
CA ALA A 379 5.98 -20.51 19.54
C ALA A 379 7.52 -20.32 19.66
N GLU A 380 8.08 -19.26 19.07
CA GLU A 380 9.54 -18.99 18.96
C GLU A 380 9.95 -17.66 19.60
#